data_AF-A0A7H9BYK6-F1
#
_entry.id   AF-A0A7H9BYK6-F1
#
_cell.length_a   1.000
_cell.length_b   1.000
_cell.length_c   1.000
_cell.angle_alpha   90.00
_cell.angle_beta   90.00
_cell.angle_gamma   90.00
#
_symmetry.space_group_name_H-M   'P 1'
#
loop_
_entity.id
_entity.type
_entity.pdbx_description
1 polymer ?
#
loop_
_entity_poly.entity_id
_entity_poly.type
_entity_poly.pdbx_seq_one_letter_code
_entity_poly.pdbx_strand_id
1 'polypeptide(L)' 'MTLIVTELVVMEPTPEDLALRERAPGVSAGEIEAATGADLLIAGEVPEIRL' A
#
# COMPACT_ATOMS: atom_id res chain seq x y z
N MET A 1 -5.49 -13.91 8.17
CA MET A 1 -4.68 -12.92 7.43
C MET A 1 -5.55 -11.68 7.31
N THR A 2 -5.07 -10.52 7.74
CA THR A 2 -5.86 -9.28 7.80
C THR A 2 -5.34 -8.33 6.73
N LEU A 3 -6.25 -7.78 5.93
CA LEU A 3 -5.92 -6.76 4.93
C LEU A 3 -6.62 -5.46 5.30
N ILE A 4 -5.91 -4.35 5.12
CA ILE A 4 -6.44 -3.00 5.24
C ILE A 4 -6.63 -2.50 3.81
N VAL A 5 -7.88 -2.35 3.40
CA VAL A 5 -8.26 -1.88 2.07
C VAL A 5 -8.83 -0.49 2.20
N THR A 6 -8.27 0.44 1.43
CA THR A 6 -8.72 1.83 1.34
C THR A 6 -8.94 2.21 -0.12
N GLU A 7 -9.44 3.42 -0.36
CA GLU A 7 -9.54 3.95 -1.73
C GLU A 7 -8.17 4.16 -2.40
N LEU A 8 -7.09 4.28 -1.59
CA LEU A 8 -5.75 4.53 -2.10
C LEU A 8 -4.92 3.26 -2.26
N VAL A 9 -5.07 2.29 -1.37
CA VAL A 9 -4.14 1.14 -1.27
C VAL A 9 -4.75 -0.08 -0.59
N VAL A 10 -4.16 -1.24 -0.89
CA VAL A 10 -4.27 -2.48 -0.12
C VAL A 10 -2.97 -2.71 0.62
N MET A 11 -3.05 -2.81 1.95
CA MET A 11 -1.92 -3.03 2.85
C MET A 11 -2.11 -4.26 3.72
N GLU A 12 -1.02 -4.92 4.08
CA GLU A 12 -1.01 -6.08 4.98
C GLU A 12 -0.10 -5.82 6.18
N PRO A 13 -0.62 -5.82 7.42
CA PRO A 13 0.22 -5.84 8.61
C PRO A 13 1.00 -7.14 8.67
N THR A 14 2.32 -7.04 8.73
CA THR A 14 3.24 -8.17 8.92
C THR A 14 3.87 -8.08 10.31
N PRO A 15 4.52 -9.14 10.81
CA PRO A 15 5.28 -9.07 12.07
C PRO A 15 6.42 -8.05 12.06
N GLU A 16 6.88 -7.66 10.87
CA GLU A 16 8.00 -6.72 10.68
C GLU A 16 7.49 -5.30 10.52
N ASP A 17 6.54 -5.07 9.60
CA ASP A 17 5.97 -3.75 9.31
C ASP A 17 4.67 -3.82 8.47
N LEU A 18 4.20 -2.69 7.93
CA LEU A 18 3.05 -2.58 7.06
C LEU A 18 3.45 -2.73 5.57
N ALA A 19 3.12 -3.85 4.96
CA ALA A 19 3.47 -4.14 3.57
C ALA A 19 2.45 -3.53 2.59
N LEU A 20 2.93 -2.75 1.62
CA LEU A 20 2.10 -2.25 0.52
C LEU A 20 1.93 -3.34 -0.54
N ARG A 21 0.69 -3.80 -0.76
CA ARG A 21 0.37 -4.91 -1.68
C ARG A 21 -0.14 -4.41 -3.02
N GLU A 22 -1.05 -3.45 -3.01
CA GLU A 22 -1.62 -2.86 -4.21
C GLU A 22 -1.85 -1.37 -4.00
N ARG A 23 -1.82 -0.59 -5.09
CA ARG A 23 -2.04 0.87 -5.09
C ARG A 23 -3.13 1.27 -6.06
N ALA A 24 -3.79 2.40 -5.81
CA ALA A 24 -4.73 2.96 -6.76
C ALA A 24 -4.03 3.30 -8.09
N PRO A 25 -4.74 3.18 -9.23
CA PRO A 25 -4.19 3.51 -10.53
C PRO A 25 -3.67 4.95 -10.61
N GLY A 26 -2.45 5.13 -11.13
CA GLY A 26 -1.83 6.44 -11.26
C GLY A 26 -1.34 7.09 -9.95
N VAL A 27 -1.50 6.43 -8.80
CA VAL A 27 -0.99 6.93 -7.51
C VAL A 27 0.40 6.36 -7.24
N SER A 28 1.35 7.22 -6.87
CA SER A 28 2.72 6.83 -6.53
C SER A 28 2.87 6.45 -5.05
N ALA A 29 3.93 5.69 -4.73
CA ALA A 29 4.26 5.33 -3.35
C ALA A 29 4.44 6.57 -2.43
N GLY A 30 5.11 7.61 -2.92
CA GLY A 30 5.32 8.83 -2.14
C GLY A 30 4.02 9.58 -1.83
N GLU A 31 3.03 9.56 -2.73
CA GLU A 31 1.70 10.13 -2.46
C GLU A 31 0.95 9.32 -1.40
N ILE A 32 1.12 7.99 -1.40
CA ILE A 32 0.53 7.10 -0.40
C ILE A 32 1.15 7.37 0.98
N GLU A 33 2.47 7.43 1.08
CA GLU A 33 3.18 7.74 2.33
C GLU A 33 2.77 9.12 2.87
N ALA A 34 2.69 10.12 2.00
CA ALA A 34 2.25 11.46 2.38
C ALA A 34 0.78 11.50 2.86
N ALA A 35 -0.10 10.70 2.27
CA ALA A 35 -1.51 10.65 2.63
C ALA A 35 -1.80 9.82 3.89
N THR A 36 -1.01 8.76 4.12
CA THR A 36 -1.22 7.82 5.24
C THR A 36 -0.37 8.15 6.46
N GLY A 37 0.76 8.83 6.27
CA GLY A 37 1.77 9.05 7.31
C GLY A 37 2.41 7.75 7.81
N ALA A 38 2.26 6.65 7.06
CA ALA A 38 2.81 5.35 7.39
C ALA A 38 4.11 5.11 6.63
N ASP A 39 5.11 4.55 7.32
CA ASP A 39 6.26 3.94 6.66
C ASP A 39 5.81 2.59 6.09
N LEU A 40 5.94 2.42 4.78
CA LEU A 40 5.45 1.23 4.08
C LEU A 40 6.60 0.37 3.59
N LEU A 41 6.47 -0.95 3.82
CA LEU A 41 7.36 -1.93 3.25
C LEU A 41 6.97 -2.19 1.79
N ILE A 42 7.76 -1.63 0.87
CA ILE A 42 7.53 -1.70 -0.58
C ILE A 42 8.47 -2.76 -1.18
N ALA A 43 7.88 -3.87 -1.64
CA ALA A 43 8.62 -4.96 -2.27
C ALA A 43 8.55 -4.84 -3.80
N GLY A 44 9.53 -4.17 -4.40
CA GLY A 44 9.64 -4.05 -5.85
C GLY A 44 8.54 -3.20 -6.48
N GLU A 45 8.03 -3.62 -7.64
CA GLU A 45 6.94 -2.90 -8.33
C GLU A 45 5.59 -3.26 -7.70
N VAL A 46 4.88 -2.25 -7.20
CA VAL A 46 3.55 -2.41 -6.61
C VAL A 46 2.49 -2.32 -7.71
N PRO A 47 1.69 -3.39 -7.91
CA PRO A 47 0.65 -3.41 -8.93
C PRO A 47 -0.48 -2.44 -8.59
N GLU A 48 -1.15 -1.98 -9.64
CA GLU A 48 -2.36 -1.17 -9.50
C GLU A 48 -3.58 -2.06 -9.23
N ILE A 49 -4.49 -1.57 -8.38
CA ILE A 49 -5.79 -2.20 -8.11
C ILE A 49 -6.54 -2.34 -9.42
N ARG A 50 -6.97 -3.57 -9.74
CA ARG A 50 -7.83 -3.88 -10.87
C ARG A 50 -9.25 -4.10 -10.35
N LEU A 51 -10.15 -3.17 -10.66
CA LEU A 51 -11.60 -3.32 -10.44
C LEU A 51 -12.20 -4.34 -11.41
#